data_AF-A0A8J6PAJ4-F1
#
_entry.id   AF-A0A8J6PAJ4-F1
#
_cell.length_a   1.000
_cell.length_b   1.000
_cell.length_c   1.000
_cell.angle_alpha   90.00
_cell.angle_beta   90.00
_cell.angle_gamma   90.00
#
_symmetry.space_group_name_H-M   'P 1'
#
loop_
_entity.id
_entity.type
_entity.pdbx_description
1 polymer ?
#
loop_
_entity_poly.entity_id
_entity_poly.type
_entity_poly.pdbx_seq_one_letter_code
_entity_poly.pdbx_strand_id
1 'polypeptide(L)'
;MIDQLKEAGLPIEYSIVYTAKNDPNGGDKNAYLQKGNFADSTIESEYSKEQPLSGSIEIFSSKEKAIERAEYLAGFTFLDDFGYQVVGDCVLLRLNSQFDHSAVEKYAQAIGGEIYSEPEEKDNSLLESKENENSSNTAAESWEEHTKKYFPDAEVEKDGYGGALIFVSLGENNSDSFITNCFNVLSKLDGCKDGTMVTINITDDPGAAIVGFPSEDGIFGFECTAILSENSALQESYDKTLGITNDRGFLKKRRELRDEIEKTEDEIEDILGEDIFE
;
A
#
# COMPACT_ATOMS: atom_id res chain seq x y z
N MET A 1 9.19 -25.30 1.03
CA MET A 1 8.70 -24.46 -0.07
C MET A 1 9.83 -23.89 -0.91
N ILE A 2 10.80 -23.12 -0.37
CA ILE A 2 11.92 -22.64 -1.20
C ILE A 2 12.75 -23.79 -1.80
N ASP A 3 12.96 -24.88 -1.07
CA ASP A 3 13.63 -26.06 -1.63
C ASP A 3 12.84 -26.70 -2.79
N GLN A 4 11.50 -26.69 -2.73
CA GLN A 4 10.64 -27.15 -3.82
C GLN A 4 10.80 -26.27 -5.07
N LEU A 5 10.96 -24.96 -4.91
CA LEU A 5 11.27 -24.06 -6.03
C LEU A 5 12.62 -24.39 -6.68
N LYS A 6 13.63 -24.69 -5.87
CA LYS A 6 14.96 -25.13 -6.37
C LYS A 6 14.87 -26.48 -7.09
N GLU A 7 14.14 -27.43 -6.54
CA GLU A 7 13.91 -28.76 -7.14
C GLU A 7 13.14 -28.66 -8.47
N ALA A 8 12.27 -27.65 -8.61
CA ALA A 8 11.60 -27.32 -9.87
C ALA A 8 12.53 -26.70 -10.93
N GLY A 9 13.82 -26.51 -10.63
CA GLY A 9 14.82 -25.98 -11.55
C GLY A 9 14.78 -24.47 -11.71
N LEU A 10 14.14 -23.75 -10.77
CA LEU A 10 14.14 -22.29 -10.77
C LEU A 10 15.53 -21.75 -10.36
N PRO A 11 16.00 -20.63 -10.95
CA PRO A 11 17.37 -20.14 -10.81
C PRO A 11 17.62 -19.41 -9.48
N ILE A 12 17.20 -20.02 -8.38
CA ILE A 12 17.40 -19.51 -7.02
C ILE A 12 18.83 -19.80 -6.56
N GLU A 13 19.66 -18.75 -6.48
CA GLU A 13 21.04 -18.85 -6.02
C GLU A 13 21.17 -18.82 -4.50
N TYR A 14 20.30 -18.05 -3.83
CA TYR A 14 20.32 -17.91 -2.39
C TYR A 14 18.92 -17.87 -1.81
N SER A 15 18.79 -18.33 -0.58
CA SER A 15 17.53 -18.30 0.15
C SER A 15 17.79 -18.24 1.64
N ILE A 16 16.97 -17.47 2.34
CA ILE A 16 16.90 -17.42 3.79
C ILE A 16 15.50 -17.80 4.24
N VAL A 17 15.42 -18.67 5.24
CA VAL A 17 14.19 -18.92 5.99
C VAL A 17 14.31 -18.16 7.30
N TYR A 18 13.36 -17.27 7.57
CA TYR A 18 13.37 -16.49 8.79
C TYR A 18 12.89 -17.31 9.98
N THR A 19 13.46 -16.99 11.13
CA THR A 19 13.07 -17.43 12.45
C THR A 19 12.47 -16.24 13.18
N ALA A 20 11.80 -16.49 14.31
CA ALA A 20 11.24 -15.39 15.10
C ALA A 20 12.27 -14.31 15.49
N LYS A 21 13.55 -14.66 15.59
CA LYS A 21 14.63 -13.74 15.98
C LYS A 21 15.10 -12.81 14.85
N ASN A 22 15.04 -13.24 13.60
CA ASN A 22 15.63 -12.53 12.46
C ASN A 22 14.62 -12.19 11.37
N ASP A 23 13.33 -12.43 11.61
CA ASP A 23 12.27 -11.92 10.75
C ASP A 23 12.19 -10.39 10.88
N PRO A 24 12.40 -9.63 9.79
CA PRO A 24 12.32 -8.17 9.84
C PRO A 24 10.93 -7.64 10.24
N ASN A 25 9.88 -8.47 10.13
CA ASN A 25 8.52 -8.08 10.48
C ASN A 25 8.14 -8.40 11.94
N GLY A 26 9.06 -8.93 12.76
CA GLY A 26 8.83 -9.21 14.18
C GLY A 26 8.19 -10.58 14.45
N GLY A 27 9.00 -11.52 14.92
CA GLY A 27 8.71 -12.96 14.89
C GLY A 27 7.50 -13.53 15.64
N ASP A 28 7.01 -12.86 16.68
CA ASP A 28 6.06 -13.49 17.61
C ASP A 28 4.59 -13.10 17.38
N LYS A 29 4.32 -12.20 16.41
CA LYS A 29 2.96 -11.69 16.11
C LYS A 29 2.56 -11.80 14.63
N ASN A 30 3.29 -12.58 13.84
CA ASN A 30 3.05 -12.67 12.40
C ASN A 30 1.82 -13.51 12.04
N ALA A 31 1.15 -13.13 10.94
CA ALA A 31 -0.02 -13.84 10.41
C ALA A 31 0.34 -15.18 9.72
N TYR A 32 1.62 -15.43 9.47
CA TYR A 32 2.15 -16.62 8.81
C TYR A 32 2.90 -17.54 9.78
N LEU A 33 2.91 -18.83 9.45
CA LEU A 33 3.63 -19.89 10.16
C LEU A 33 5.13 -19.91 9.82
N GLN A 34 5.47 -19.51 8.59
CA GLN A 34 6.84 -19.48 8.10
C GLN A 34 7.00 -18.42 7.03
N LYS A 35 8.15 -17.75 7.01
CA LYS A 35 8.54 -16.82 5.96
C LYS A 35 9.95 -17.12 5.48
N GLY A 36 10.21 -16.88 4.20
CA GLY A 36 11.57 -16.84 3.68
C GLY A 36 11.66 -15.97 2.44
N ASN A 37 12.84 -15.41 2.22
CA ASN A 37 13.15 -14.68 1.00
C ASN A 37 14.18 -15.45 0.18
N PHE A 38 14.27 -15.16 -1.10
CA PHE A 38 15.24 -15.74 -2.01
C PHE A 38 15.73 -14.75 -3.05
N ALA A 39 16.91 -15.05 -3.59
CA ALA A 39 17.52 -14.34 -4.72
C ALA A 39 17.52 -15.24 -5.95
N ASP A 40 17.01 -14.71 -7.05
CA ASP A 40 16.95 -15.34 -8.36
C ASP A 40 17.99 -14.67 -9.28
N SER A 41 18.87 -15.45 -9.88
CA SER A 41 20.00 -14.90 -10.65
C SER A 41 19.63 -14.24 -11.97
N THR A 42 18.38 -14.37 -12.41
CA THR A 42 17.88 -13.69 -13.61
C THR A 42 17.60 -12.21 -13.37
N ILE A 43 17.35 -11.81 -12.11
CA ILE A 43 17.01 -10.42 -11.76
C ILE A 43 17.90 -9.83 -10.64
N GLU A 44 18.50 -10.65 -9.78
CA GLU A 44 19.31 -10.20 -8.65
C GLU A 44 20.69 -10.88 -8.69
N SER A 45 21.64 -10.24 -9.36
CA SER A 45 23.02 -10.74 -9.48
C SER A 45 23.89 -10.50 -8.23
N GLU A 46 23.55 -9.47 -7.45
CA GLU A 46 24.14 -9.19 -6.14
C GLU A 46 23.01 -9.10 -5.12
N TYR A 47 23.05 -9.94 -4.08
CA TYR A 47 21.99 -10.04 -3.07
C TYR A 47 22.49 -9.88 -1.65
N SER A 48 21.64 -9.32 -0.79
CA SER A 48 21.86 -9.34 0.65
C SER A 48 21.62 -10.75 1.19
N LYS A 49 22.51 -11.21 2.08
CA LYS A 49 22.30 -12.47 2.81
C LYS A 49 21.28 -12.35 3.93
N GLU A 50 21.03 -11.14 4.41
CA GLU A 50 19.99 -10.87 5.41
C GLU A 50 18.62 -10.71 4.77
N GLN A 51 18.52 -10.04 3.62
CA GLN A 51 17.26 -9.72 2.95
C GLN A 51 17.41 -9.75 1.42
N PRO A 52 17.40 -10.93 0.77
CA PRO A 52 17.32 -10.98 -0.68
C PRO A 52 15.95 -10.48 -1.16
N LEU A 53 15.91 -9.88 -2.35
CA LEU A 53 14.78 -9.06 -2.83
C LEU A 53 14.10 -9.59 -4.10
N SER A 54 14.53 -10.73 -4.63
CA SER A 54 13.88 -11.33 -5.80
C SER A 54 12.49 -11.86 -5.45
N GLY A 55 12.34 -12.55 -4.32
CA GLY A 55 11.02 -13.05 -3.90
C GLY A 55 10.91 -13.34 -2.42
N SER A 56 9.65 -13.38 -1.96
CA SER A 56 9.26 -13.71 -0.59
C SER A 56 8.18 -14.79 -0.61
N ILE A 57 8.32 -15.80 0.25
CA ILE A 57 7.31 -16.83 0.49
C ILE A 57 6.81 -16.71 1.92
N GLU A 58 5.50 -16.74 2.09
CA GLU A 58 4.80 -16.81 3.37
C GLU A 58 3.87 -18.04 3.38
N ILE A 59 3.95 -18.86 4.43
CA ILE A 59 3.12 -20.07 4.61
C ILE A 59 2.12 -19.83 5.74
N PHE A 60 0.85 -20.13 5.50
CA PHE A 60 -0.26 -19.87 6.40
C PHE A 60 -0.90 -21.15 6.91
N SER A 61 -1.83 -21.02 7.85
CA SER A 61 -2.61 -22.15 8.36
C SER A 61 -3.70 -22.64 7.40
N SER A 62 -4.10 -21.81 6.42
CA SER A 62 -5.09 -22.17 5.39
C SER A 62 -4.95 -21.31 4.14
N LYS A 63 -5.61 -21.73 3.05
CA LYS A 63 -5.69 -20.96 1.79
C LYS A 63 -6.36 -19.61 1.98
N GLU A 64 -7.43 -19.55 2.76
CA GLU A 64 -8.16 -18.31 3.04
C GLU A 64 -7.25 -17.27 3.71
N LYS A 65 -6.32 -17.71 4.57
CA LYS A 65 -5.34 -16.82 5.21
C LYS A 65 -4.26 -16.32 4.26
N ALA A 66 -3.84 -17.15 3.31
CA ALA A 66 -2.92 -16.72 2.26
C ALA A 66 -3.58 -15.66 1.35
N ILE A 67 -4.84 -15.87 0.95
CA ILE A 67 -5.63 -14.90 0.17
C ILE A 67 -5.84 -13.61 0.95
N GLU A 68 -6.26 -13.69 2.22
CA GLU A 68 -6.46 -12.51 3.07
C GLU A 68 -5.18 -11.65 3.16
N ARG A 69 -4.02 -12.31 3.22
CA ARG A 69 -2.73 -11.62 3.19
C ARG A 69 -2.44 -11.00 1.84
N ALA A 70 -2.73 -11.70 0.75
CA ALA A 70 -2.53 -11.19 -0.61
C ALA A 70 -3.38 -9.92 -0.85
N GLU A 71 -4.66 -9.97 -0.49
CA GLU A 71 -5.57 -8.83 -0.56
C GLU A 71 -5.11 -7.64 0.28
N TYR A 72 -4.63 -7.90 1.50
CA TYR A 72 -4.05 -6.86 2.34
C TYR A 72 -2.86 -6.21 1.63
N LEU A 73 -1.93 -7.01 1.10
CA LEU A 73 -0.71 -6.51 0.45
C LEU A 73 -0.97 -5.83 -0.90
N ALA A 74 -2.04 -6.20 -1.61
CA ALA A 74 -2.46 -5.54 -2.84
C ALA A 74 -2.78 -4.05 -2.63
N GLY A 75 -3.16 -3.65 -1.41
CA GLY A 75 -3.33 -2.23 -1.05
C GLY A 75 -2.02 -1.44 -0.94
N PHE A 76 -0.86 -2.10 -1.02
CA PHE A 76 0.47 -1.53 -0.79
C PHE A 76 1.47 -1.83 -1.90
N THR A 77 1.03 -2.37 -3.04
CA THR A 77 1.91 -2.78 -4.16
C THR A 77 2.75 -1.65 -4.76
N PHE A 78 2.39 -0.37 -4.50
CA PHE A 78 3.19 0.79 -4.90
C PHE A 78 4.38 1.08 -3.97
N LEU A 79 4.38 0.58 -2.73
CA LEU A 79 5.45 0.75 -1.74
C LEU A 79 6.44 -0.41 -1.71
N ASP A 80 6.12 -1.47 -2.43
CA ASP A 80 6.76 -2.76 -2.30
C ASP A 80 7.36 -3.18 -3.64
N ASP A 81 8.63 -3.59 -3.63
CA ASP A 81 9.32 -4.03 -4.85
C ASP A 81 8.68 -5.31 -5.44
N PHE A 82 7.85 -6.02 -4.67
CA PHE A 82 7.10 -7.19 -5.11
C PHE A 82 5.76 -6.82 -5.76
N GLY A 83 5.77 -6.64 -7.08
CA GLY A 83 4.56 -6.35 -7.85
C GLY A 83 3.66 -7.57 -8.12
N TYR A 84 4.23 -8.77 -8.17
CA TYR A 84 3.49 -10.00 -8.48
C TYR A 84 3.13 -10.77 -7.21
N GLN A 85 1.90 -11.26 -7.14
CA GLN A 85 1.44 -12.15 -6.07
C GLN A 85 0.86 -13.43 -6.66
N VAL A 86 1.28 -14.56 -6.11
CA VAL A 86 0.86 -15.90 -6.51
C VAL A 86 0.38 -16.64 -5.28
N VAL A 87 -0.81 -17.24 -5.36
CA VAL A 87 -1.41 -18.00 -4.25
C VAL A 87 -1.54 -19.46 -4.63
N GLY A 88 -1.00 -20.35 -3.81
CA GLY A 88 -1.09 -21.81 -3.97
C GLY A 88 -1.38 -22.49 -2.64
N ASP A 89 -2.53 -23.15 -2.51
CA ASP A 89 -3.02 -23.72 -1.24
C ASP A 89 -2.80 -22.73 -0.06
N CYS A 90 -2.01 -23.08 0.95
CA CYS A 90 -1.69 -22.26 2.11
C CYS A 90 -0.47 -21.33 1.92
N VAL A 91 -0.04 -21.07 0.69
CA VAL A 91 1.20 -20.34 0.37
C VAL A 91 0.86 -19.05 -0.37
N LEU A 92 1.47 -17.95 0.08
CA LEU A 92 1.61 -16.72 -0.69
C LEU A 92 3.07 -16.58 -1.15
N LEU A 93 3.25 -16.47 -2.45
CA LEU A 93 4.51 -16.12 -3.08
C LEU A 93 4.40 -14.70 -3.65
N ARG A 94 5.35 -13.85 -3.26
CA ARG A 94 5.52 -12.49 -3.76
C ARG A 94 6.80 -12.44 -4.59
N LEU A 95 6.71 -11.92 -5.81
CA LEU A 95 7.83 -11.84 -6.75
C LEU A 95 8.06 -10.39 -7.15
N ASN A 96 9.34 -10.05 -7.31
CA ASN A 96 9.77 -8.71 -7.69
C ASN A 96 9.10 -8.29 -9.01
N SER A 97 8.72 -7.03 -9.13
CA SER A 97 8.11 -6.47 -10.35
C SER A 97 9.00 -6.57 -11.59
N GLN A 98 10.30 -6.82 -11.43
CA GLN A 98 11.26 -7.04 -12.53
C GLN A 98 11.16 -8.41 -13.20
N PHE A 99 10.45 -9.38 -12.61
CA PHE A 99 10.23 -10.65 -13.27
C PHE A 99 9.37 -10.46 -14.53
N ASP A 100 9.69 -11.19 -15.59
CA ASP A 100 8.79 -11.31 -16.72
C ASP A 100 7.64 -12.27 -16.37
N HIS A 101 6.47 -12.04 -16.97
CA HIS A 101 5.28 -12.87 -16.72
C HIS A 101 5.56 -14.37 -16.95
N SER A 102 6.42 -14.71 -17.93
CA SER A 102 6.79 -16.11 -18.21
C SER A 102 7.60 -16.77 -17.10
N ALA A 103 8.42 -16.01 -16.35
CA ALA A 103 9.05 -16.54 -15.15
C ALA A 103 8.04 -16.68 -14.02
N VAL A 104 7.17 -15.70 -13.81
CA VAL A 104 6.10 -15.74 -12.78
C VAL A 104 5.24 -16.99 -12.94
N GLU A 105 4.85 -17.35 -14.16
CA GLU A 105 4.10 -18.58 -14.44
C GLU A 105 4.84 -19.85 -14.01
N LYS A 106 6.17 -19.92 -14.18
CA LYS A 106 6.97 -21.08 -13.75
C LYS A 106 7.00 -21.18 -12.23
N TYR A 107 7.10 -20.05 -11.54
CA TYR A 107 7.00 -19.98 -10.09
C TYR A 107 5.61 -20.40 -9.58
N ALA A 108 4.54 -19.94 -10.24
CA ALA A 108 3.17 -20.35 -9.94
C ALA A 108 2.96 -21.85 -10.12
N GLN A 109 3.43 -22.39 -11.24
CA GLN A 109 3.39 -23.83 -11.49
C GLN A 109 4.17 -24.62 -10.44
N ALA A 110 5.34 -24.14 -10.02
CA ALA A 110 6.20 -24.82 -9.04
C ALA A 110 5.54 -24.95 -7.67
N ILE A 111 4.69 -24.00 -7.27
CA ILE A 111 3.92 -24.08 -6.02
C ILE A 111 2.50 -24.63 -6.19
N GLY A 112 2.10 -24.98 -7.42
CA GLY A 112 0.72 -25.37 -7.73
C GLY A 112 -0.29 -24.25 -7.47
N GLY A 113 0.13 -23.01 -7.70
CA GLY A 113 -0.65 -21.80 -7.47
C GLY A 113 -1.06 -21.09 -8.75
N GLU A 114 -1.82 -20.02 -8.58
CA GLU A 114 -2.30 -19.14 -9.64
C GLU A 114 -1.81 -17.72 -9.36
N ILE A 115 -1.58 -16.94 -10.43
CA ILE A 115 -1.27 -15.52 -10.31
C ILE A 115 -2.54 -14.83 -9.79
N TYR A 116 -2.40 -14.22 -8.62
CA TYR A 116 -3.49 -13.55 -7.91
C TYR A 116 -3.53 -12.06 -8.24
N SER A 117 -2.37 -11.42 -8.35
CA SER A 117 -2.23 -10.03 -8.78
C SER A 117 -0.91 -9.80 -9.51
N GLU A 118 -0.90 -8.79 -10.36
CA GLU A 118 0.22 -8.37 -11.19
C GLU A 118 0.46 -6.87 -11.00
N PRO A 119 1.69 -6.37 -11.21
CA PRO A 119 1.91 -4.94 -11.25
C PRO A 119 1.11 -4.34 -12.41
N GLU A 120 0.40 -3.25 -12.18
CA GLU A 120 -0.20 -2.49 -13.26
C GLU A 120 0.90 -2.05 -14.23
N GLU A 121 0.71 -2.28 -15.53
CA GLU A 121 1.63 -1.74 -16.53
C GLU A 121 1.72 -0.24 -16.28
N LYS A 122 2.90 0.24 -15.90
CA LYS A 122 3.18 1.68 -15.91
C LYS A 122 2.99 2.12 -17.34
N ASP A 123 1.83 2.69 -17.65
CA ASP A 123 1.62 3.38 -18.90
C ASP A 123 2.57 4.58 -18.91
N ASN A 124 3.76 4.36 -19.46
CA ASN A 124 4.79 5.39 -19.63
C ASN A 124 4.33 6.49 -20.60
N SER A 125 3.12 6.41 -21.16
CA SER A 125 2.54 7.49 -21.99
C SER A 125 2.23 8.77 -21.21
N LEU A 126 2.12 8.72 -19.87
CA LEU A 126 1.84 9.90 -19.03
C LEU A 126 3.09 10.62 -18.50
N LEU A 127 4.30 10.11 -18.76
CA LEU A 127 5.56 10.69 -18.26
C LEU A 127 6.23 11.71 -19.21
N GLU A 128 5.72 11.92 -20.43
CA GLU A 128 6.29 12.91 -21.37
C GLU A 128 5.36 14.09 -21.75
N SER A 129 4.17 14.25 -21.15
CA SER A 129 3.29 15.36 -21.57
C SER A 129 2.49 16.01 -20.44
N LYS A 130 3.13 16.54 -19.40
CA LYS A 130 2.59 17.66 -18.60
C LYS A 130 3.67 18.61 -18.09
N GLU A 131 4.61 19.02 -18.96
CA GLU A 131 5.28 20.33 -18.85
C GLU A 131 4.60 21.30 -19.82
N ASN A 132 3.36 21.67 -19.51
CA ASN A 132 2.66 22.89 -19.92
C ASN A 132 1.17 22.61 -19.86
N GLU A 133 0.49 23.13 -18.85
CA GLU A 133 -0.65 24.03 -19.10
C GLU A 133 -1.08 24.75 -17.82
N ASN A 134 -0.94 26.07 -17.90
CA ASN A 134 -1.62 27.13 -17.17
C ASN A 134 -2.38 26.76 -15.88
N SER A 135 -1.74 27.11 -14.77
CA SER A 135 -2.38 27.60 -13.55
C SER A 135 -3.46 28.62 -13.89
N SER A 136 -4.72 28.21 -13.73
CA SER A 136 -5.81 29.13 -13.47
C SER A 136 -5.70 29.56 -11.99
N ASN A 137 -5.60 30.87 -11.81
CA ASN A 137 -5.47 31.54 -10.52
C ASN A 137 -6.73 31.37 -9.67
N THR A 138 -6.78 30.32 -8.86
CA THR A 138 -7.30 30.38 -7.49
C THR A 138 -6.21 29.79 -6.62
N ALA A 139 -5.62 30.57 -5.73
CA ALA A 139 -4.54 30.11 -4.87
C ALA A 139 -5.05 28.92 -4.03
N ALA A 140 -4.75 27.70 -4.47
CA ALA A 140 -4.98 26.51 -3.69
C ALA A 140 -4.16 26.63 -2.41
N GLU A 141 -4.83 26.46 -1.26
CA GLU A 141 -4.20 26.46 0.06
C GLU A 141 -3.06 25.44 0.04
N SER A 142 -1.84 25.88 0.37
CA SER A 142 -0.71 24.96 0.39
C SER A 142 -0.88 23.94 1.52
N TRP A 143 -0.28 22.76 1.37
CA TRP A 143 -0.40 21.68 2.35
C TRP A 143 0.11 22.07 3.73
N GLU A 144 1.14 22.91 3.78
CA GLU A 144 1.68 23.45 5.00
C GLU A 144 0.64 24.36 5.70
N GLU A 145 -0.06 25.21 4.95
CA GLU A 145 -1.12 26.08 5.47
C GLU A 145 -2.31 25.27 5.98
N HIS A 146 -2.77 24.28 5.20
CA HIS A 146 -3.88 23.42 5.60
C HIS A 146 -3.52 22.58 6.83
N THR A 147 -2.30 22.04 6.90
CA THR A 147 -1.82 21.30 8.09
C THR A 147 -1.80 22.20 9.32
N LYS A 148 -1.25 23.42 9.19
CA LYS A 148 -1.15 24.39 10.29
C LYS A 148 -2.50 24.89 10.81
N LYS A 149 -3.58 24.77 10.03
CA LYS A 149 -4.94 25.05 10.49
C LYS A 149 -5.40 24.09 11.59
N TYR A 150 -4.98 22.83 11.52
CA TYR A 150 -5.37 21.78 12.48
C TYR A 150 -4.28 21.51 13.53
N PHE A 151 -3.03 21.78 13.17
CA PHE A 151 -1.86 21.62 14.02
C PHE A 151 -0.96 22.86 13.89
N PRO A 152 -1.22 23.95 14.64
CA PRO A 152 -0.49 25.22 14.49
C PRO A 152 1.02 25.10 14.68
N ASP A 153 1.45 24.17 15.52
CA ASP A 153 2.85 23.90 15.84
C ASP A 153 3.46 22.79 14.96
N ALA A 154 2.76 22.35 13.90
CA ALA A 154 3.26 21.29 13.03
C ALA A 154 4.49 21.73 12.23
N GLU A 155 5.48 20.84 12.17
CA GLU A 155 6.59 20.93 11.23
C GLU A 155 6.27 20.06 10.02
N VAL A 156 6.39 20.61 8.82
CA VAL A 156 6.10 19.91 7.57
C VAL A 156 7.38 19.84 6.74
N GLU A 157 7.81 18.63 6.45
CA GLU A 157 8.95 18.33 5.59
C GLU A 157 8.47 17.59 4.33
N LYS A 158 9.06 17.92 3.19
CA LYS A 158 8.88 17.11 1.97
C LYS A 158 9.94 16.03 1.97
N ASP A 159 9.55 14.78 1.81
CA ASP A 159 10.54 13.74 1.56
C ASP A 159 11.11 13.89 0.14
N GLY A 160 12.32 13.37 -0.09
CA GLY A 160 12.98 13.45 -1.39
C GLY A 160 12.28 12.67 -2.52
N TYR A 161 11.19 11.97 -2.23
CA TYR A 161 10.41 11.13 -3.13
C TYR A 161 9.02 11.71 -3.44
N GLY A 162 8.71 12.91 -2.95
CA GLY A 162 7.45 13.60 -3.19
C GLY A 162 6.38 13.39 -2.13
N GLY A 163 6.66 12.61 -1.08
CA GLY A 163 5.84 12.46 0.12
C GLY A 163 5.94 13.65 1.07
N ALA A 164 5.04 13.67 2.06
CA ALA A 164 5.00 14.70 3.10
C ALA A 164 5.14 14.06 4.48
N LEU A 165 6.15 14.49 5.22
CA LEU A 165 6.37 14.16 6.62
C LEU A 165 5.85 15.32 7.46
N ILE A 166 4.89 15.03 8.32
CA ILE A 166 4.24 16.01 9.19
C ILE A 166 4.54 15.60 10.62
N PHE A 167 5.16 16.48 11.39
CA PHE A 167 5.46 16.25 12.80
C PHE A 167 4.48 17.06 13.64
N VAL A 168 3.71 16.37 14.48
CA VAL A 168 2.71 16.98 15.36
C VAL A 168 2.89 16.51 16.79
N SER A 169 2.70 17.40 17.75
CA SER A 169 2.49 17.02 19.14
C SER A 169 1.03 16.64 19.36
N LEU A 170 0.80 15.61 20.17
CA LEU A 170 -0.53 15.30 20.70
C LEU A 170 -1.03 16.47 21.57
N GLY A 171 -0.12 17.06 22.35
CA GLY A 171 -0.39 18.21 23.21
C GLY A 171 -1.46 17.94 24.27
N GLU A 172 -2.33 18.93 24.51
CA GLU A 172 -3.51 18.80 25.40
C GLU A 172 -4.75 18.26 24.68
N ASN A 173 -4.66 17.94 23.38
CA ASN A 173 -5.80 17.44 22.63
C ASN A 173 -6.21 16.06 23.14
N ASN A 174 -7.52 15.85 23.31
CA ASN A 174 -8.02 14.49 23.50
C ASN A 174 -7.86 13.68 22.21
N SER A 175 -7.73 12.37 22.36
CA SER A 175 -7.49 11.43 21.26
C SER A 175 -8.49 11.56 20.10
N ASP A 176 -9.79 11.76 20.39
CA ASP A 176 -10.84 11.96 19.37
C ASP A 176 -10.61 13.20 18.51
N SER A 177 -10.26 14.32 19.15
CA SER A 177 -9.99 15.57 18.44
C SER A 177 -8.70 15.48 17.64
N PHE A 178 -7.68 14.80 18.19
CA PHE A 178 -6.41 14.57 17.50
C PHE A 178 -6.59 13.72 16.24
N ILE A 179 -7.27 12.57 16.33
CA ILE A 179 -7.52 11.69 15.18
C ILE A 179 -8.40 12.38 14.14
N THR A 180 -9.42 13.13 14.57
CA THR A 180 -10.26 13.92 13.66
C THR A 180 -9.44 14.97 12.91
N ASN A 181 -8.49 15.63 13.58
CA ASN A 181 -7.57 16.58 12.95
C ASN A 181 -6.64 15.88 11.96
N CYS A 182 -6.11 14.70 12.29
CA CYS A 182 -5.33 13.90 11.35
C CYS A 182 -6.13 13.55 10.10
N PHE A 183 -7.39 13.11 10.26
CA PHE A 183 -8.29 12.87 9.14
C PHE A 183 -8.51 14.12 8.28
N ASN A 184 -8.73 15.28 8.90
CA ASN A 184 -8.93 16.54 8.18
C ASN A 184 -7.69 16.96 7.39
N VAL A 185 -6.50 16.72 7.92
CA VAL A 185 -5.24 16.94 7.19
C VAL A 185 -5.15 15.98 6.00
N LEU A 186 -5.39 14.69 6.22
CA LEU A 186 -5.27 13.66 5.18
C LEU A 186 -6.36 13.76 4.09
N SER A 187 -7.54 14.30 4.40
CA SER A 187 -8.70 14.38 3.48
C SER A 187 -8.65 15.53 2.49
N LYS A 188 -7.75 16.49 2.69
CA LYS A 188 -7.69 17.72 1.89
C LYS A 188 -6.30 17.89 1.28
N LEU A 189 -5.88 16.84 0.61
CA LEU A 189 -4.60 16.74 -0.06
C LEU A 189 -4.77 17.10 -1.54
N ASP A 190 -5.36 18.26 -1.79
CA ASP A 190 -5.57 18.79 -3.13
C ASP A 190 -4.19 19.02 -3.78
N GLY A 191 -3.97 18.44 -4.96
CA GLY A 191 -2.74 18.61 -5.73
C GLY A 191 -1.55 17.70 -5.38
N CYS A 192 -1.71 16.66 -4.55
CA CYS A 192 -0.72 15.56 -4.61
C CYS A 192 -1.06 14.52 -5.63
N LYS A 193 0.01 13.94 -6.18
CA LYS A 193 -0.08 12.81 -7.09
C LYS A 193 -0.64 11.62 -6.33
N ASP A 194 -1.50 10.85 -6.99
CA ASP A 194 -1.94 9.55 -6.48
C ASP A 194 -0.75 8.72 -6.00
N GLY A 195 -0.91 8.13 -4.82
CA GLY A 195 0.15 7.34 -4.16
C GLY A 195 1.16 8.17 -3.36
N THR A 196 0.98 9.48 -3.22
CA THR A 196 1.84 10.30 -2.34
C THR A 196 1.70 9.86 -0.88
N MET A 197 2.78 9.36 -0.29
CA MET A 197 2.73 8.97 1.13
C MET A 197 2.70 10.22 2.01
N VAL A 198 1.71 10.30 2.90
CA VAL A 198 1.65 11.31 3.96
C VAL A 198 1.78 10.62 5.31
N THR A 199 2.79 11.02 6.08
CA THR A 199 3.06 10.47 7.40
C THR A 199 2.92 11.55 8.45
N ILE A 200 2.01 11.36 9.39
CA ILE A 200 1.85 12.21 10.58
C ILE A 200 2.56 11.50 11.75
N ASN A 201 3.76 11.98 12.06
CA ASN A 201 4.56 11.53 13.20
C ASN A 201 4.14 12.25 14.48
N ILE A 202 3.92 11.49 15.55
CA ILE A 202 3.55 12.03 16.86
C ILE A 202 4.84 12.28 17.65
N THR A 203 5.22 13.55 17.84
CA THR A 203 6.50 13.92 18.47
C THR A 203 6.59 13.48 19.93
N ASP A 204 5.45 13.37 20.61
CA ASP A 204 5.36 12.98 22.02
C ASP A 204 5.53 11.46 22.22
N ASP A 205 5.45 10.68 21.15
CA ASP A 205 5.59 9.22 21.17
C ASP A 205 6.45 8.76 19.97
N PRO A 206 7.79 8.79 20.13
CA PRO A 206 8.71 8.49 19.03
C PRO A 206 8.48 7.08 18.45
N GLY A 207 8.06 7.03 17.19
CA GLY A 207 7.72 5.80 16.48
C GLY A 207 6.21 5.58 16.31
N ALA A 208 5.37 6.38 16.96
CA ALA A 208 3.95 6.47 16.67
C ALA A 208 3.70 7.35 15.44
N ALA A 209 3.12 6.78 14.40
CA ALA A 209 2.74 7.52 13.20
C ALA A 209 1.43 7.03 12.60
N ILE A 210 0.70 7.97 11.99
CA ILE A 210 -0.47 7.71 11.15
C ILE A 210 -0.05 7.98 9.71
N VAL A 211 -0.19 6.97 8.87
CA VAL A 211 0.13 7.04 7.44
C VAL A 211 -1.17 7.02 6.64
N GLY A 212 -1.26 7.88 5.63
CA GLY A 212 -2.36 7.88 4.68
C GLY A 212 -1.88 8.10 3.25
N PHE A 213 -2.66 7.59 2.29
CA PHE A 213 -2.39 7.77 0.86
C PHE A 213 -3.58 8.49 0.22
N PRO A 214 -3.42 9.73 -0.26
CA PRO A 214 -4.45 10.39 -1.05
C PRO A 214 -4.57 9.71 -2.43
N SER A 215 -5.79 9.66 -2.93
CA SER A 215 -6.10 9.44 -4.34
C SER A 215 -7.10 10.48 -4.84
N GLU A 216 -7.27 10.57 -6.17
CA GLU A 216 -8.31 11.40 -6.82
C GLU A 216 -9.73 11.10 -6.30
N ASP A 217 -9.92 9.92 -5.72
CA ASP A 217 -11.18 9.47 -5.11
C ASP A 217 -11.29 9.74 -3.60
N GLY A 218 -10.35 10.47 -3.03
CA GLY A 218 -10.24 10.70 -1.59
C GLY A 218 -9.16 9.83 -0.94
N ILE A 219 -9.24 9.60 0.37
CA ILE A 219 -8.16 8.92 1.09
C ILE A 219 -8.25 7.40 0.89
N PHE A 220 -7.14 6.80 0.50
CA PHE A 220 -6.92 5.36 0.41
C PHE A 220 -5.97 4.90 1.52
N GLY A 221 -6.42 3.98 2.37
CA GLY A 221 -5.58 3.29 3.36
C GLY A 221 -5.07 4.15 4.51
N PHE A 222 -5.49 3.84 5.74
CA PHE A 222 -4.83 4.35 6.94
C PHE A 222 -4.05 3.23 7.60
N GLU A 223 -2.78 3.49 7.91
CA GLU A 223 -2.00 2.62 8.78
C GLU A 223 -1.55 3.39 10.02
N CYS A 224 -1.79 2.79 11.18
CA CYS A 224 -1.16 3.21 12.43
C CYS A 224 0.02 2.27 12.71
N THR A 225 1.16 2.82 13.08
CA THR A 225 2.29 2.01 13.59
C THR A 225 1.86 1.15 14.79
N ALA A 226 2.51 0.00 15.01
CA ALA A 226 2.22 -0.87 16.15
C ALA A 226 2.35 -0.16 17.52
N ILE A 227 3.07 0.96 17.59
CA ILE A 227 3.27 1.76 18.80
C ILE A 227 2.00 2.53 19.19
N LEU A 228 1.19 2.98 18.21
CA LEU A 228 -0.14 3.56 18.50
C LEU A 228 -1.06 2.59 19.25
N SER A 229 -0.89 1.28 19.05
CA SER A 229 -1.69 0.24 19.74
C SER A 229 -1.38 0.13 21.23
N GLU A 230 -0.26 0.68 21.71
CA GLU A 230 0.08 0.76 23.13
C GLU A 230 -0.61 1.95 23.83
N ASN A 231 -1.04 2.96 23.07
CA ASN A 231 -1.89 4.05 23.55
C ASN A 231 -3.37 3.73 23.29
N SER A 232 -4.00 3.04 24.25
CA SER A 232 -5.36 2.49 24.10
C SER A 232 -6.42 3.54 23.73
N ALA A 233 -6.26 4.80 24.17
CA ALA A 233 -7.22 5.87 23.87
C ALA A 233 -7.06 6.41 22.45
N LEU A 234 -5.83 6.55 21.96
CA LEU A 234 -5.57 6.90 20.55
C LEU A 234 -5.98 5.78 19.61
N GLN A 235 -5.70 4.52 19.97
CA GLN A 235 -6.11 3.36 19.17
C GLN A 235 -7.64 3.24 19.09
N GLU A 236 -8.37 3.36 20.21
CA GLU A 236 -9.83 3.30 20.21
C GLU A 236 -10.44 4.43 19.36
N SER A 237 -9.85 5.62 19.45
CA SER A 237 -10.25 6.77 18.66
C SER A 237 -9.99 6.59 17.15
N TYR A 238 -8.84 6.02 16.82
CA TYR A 238 -8.46 5.63 15.47
C TYR A 238 -9.44 4.61 14.90
N ASP A 239 -9.71 3.51 15.62
CA ASP A 239 -10.63 2.46 15.17
C ASP A 239 -12.05 3.00 14.96
N LYS A 240 -12.49 3.92 15.83
CA LYS A 240 -13.80 4.58 15.74
C LYS A 240 -13.91 5.53 14.54
N THR A 241 -12.86 6.30 14.25
CA THR A 241 -12.91 7.41 13.28
C THR A 241 -12.43 6.98 11.89
N LEU A 242 -11.36 6.19 11.84
CA LEU A 242 -10.65 5.75 10.64
C LEU A 242 -10.81 4.25 10.37
N GLY A 243 -11.17 3.45 11.37
CA GLY A 243 -11.43 2.01 11.19
C GLY A 243 -12.63 1.73 10.27
N ILE A 244 -13.61 2.64 10.19
CA ILE A 244 -14.75 2.53 9.26
C ILE A 244 -14.31 2.79 7.81
N THR A 245 -13.39 3.74 7.59
CA THR A 245 -12.80 3.98 6.26
C THR A 245 -11.86 2.85 5.81
N ASN A 246 -11.37 2.04 6.75
CA ASN A 246 -10.63 0.80 6.49
C ASN A 246 -11.54 -0.46 6.45
N ASP A 247 -12.86 -0.32 6.53
CA ASP A 247 -13.78 -1.45 6.39
C ASP A 247 -13.74 -1.95 4.93
N ARG A 248 -13.06 -3.07 4.74
CA ARG A 248 -12.90 -3.76 3.45
C ARG A 248 -14.24 -4.01 2.75
N GLY A 249 -15.33 -4.19 3.50
CA GLY A 249 -16.68 -4.33 2.96
C GLY A 249 -17.25 -3.04 2.39
N PHE A 250 -16.88 -1.88 2.97
CA PHE A 250 -17.27 -0.57 2.47
C PHE A 250 -16.49 -0.18 1.21
N LEU A 251 -15.17 -0.38 1.19
CA LEU A 251 -14.33 -0.08 0.02
C LEU A 251 -14.69 -0.94 -1.19
N LYS A 252 -14.94 -2.24 -0.99
CA LYS A 252 -15.40 -3.14 -2.04
C LYS A 252 -16.74 -2.69 -2.62
N LYS A 253 -17.73 -2.41 -1.78
CA LYS A 253 -19.04 -1.91 -2.22
C LYS A 253 -18.94 -0.57 -2.96
N ARG A 254 -18.02 0.30 -2.55
CA ARG A 254 -17.82 1.60 -3.19
C ARG A 254 -17.22 1.43 -4.60
N ARG A 255 -16.27 0.51 -4.78
CA ARG A 255 -15.73 0.16 -6.11
C ARG A 255 -16.82 -0.46 -7.00
N GLU A 256 -17.53 -1.47 -6.48
CA GLU A 256 -18.66 -2.10 -7.21
C GLU A 256 -19.71 -1.06 -7.65
N LEU A 257 -20.04 -0.10 -6.78
CA LEU A 257 -20.99 0.97 -7.10
C LEU A 257 -20.45 1.92 -8.18
N ARG A 258 -19.15 2.19 -8.21
CA ARG A 258 -18.54 3.02 -9.26
C ARG A 258 -18.58 2.31 -10.60
N ASP A 259 -18.15 1.04 -10.64
CA ASP A 259 -18.16 0.25 -11.86
C ASP A 259 -19.59 0.16 -12.45
N GLU A 260 -20.61 0.09 -11.57
CA GLU A 260 -22.02 0.17 -11.99
C GLU A 260 -22.43 1.55 -12.54
N ILE A 261 -21.93 2.64 -11.96
CA ILE A 261 -22.20 4.01 -12.43
C ILE A 261 -21.55 4.23 -13.80
N GLU A 262 -20.26 3.92 -13.95
CA GLU A 262 -19.50 4.09 -15.19
C GLU A 262 -20.16 3.30 -16.33
N LYS A 263 -20.52 2.04 -16.06
CA LYS A 263 -21.28 1.23 -17.01
C LYS A 263 -22.62 1.87 -17.40
N THR A 264 -23.30 2.50 -16.45
CA THR A 264 -24.58 3.18 -16.71
C THR A 264 -24.37 4.45 -17.54
N GLU A 265 -23.28 5.18 -17.31
CA GLU A 265 -22.91 6.36 -18.10
C GLU A 265 -22.59 5.96 -19.55
N ASP A 266 -21.81 4.91 -19.76
CA ASP A 266 -21.54 4.35 -21.09
C ASP A 266 -22.83 3.94 -21.82
N GLU A 267 -23.75 3.25 -21.13
CA GLU A 267 -25.04 2.85 -21.69
C GLU A 267 -25.91 4.07 -22.06
N ILE A 268 -25.83 5.16 -21.29
CA ILE A 268 -26.55 6.41 -21.58
C ILE A 268 -25.94 7.11 -22.80
N GLU A 269 -24.62 7.19 -22.91
CA GLU A 269 -23.92 7.77 -24.06
C GLU A 269 -24.24 7.00 -25.35
N ASP A 270 -24.24 5.66 -25.30
CA ASP A 270 -24.64 4.81 -26.43
C ASP A 270 -26.09 5.05 -26.88
N ILE A 271 -27.00 5.35 -25.95
CA ILE A 271 -28.42 5.61 -26.24
C ILE A 271 -28.63 7.02 -26.79
N LEU A 272 -27.92 8.01 -26.26
CA LEU A 272 -28.08 9.41 -26.62
C LEU A 272 -27.28 9.81 -27.86
N GLY A 273 -26.24 9.05 -28.21
CA GLY A 273 -25.29 9.36 -29.28
C GLY A 273 -24.38 10.54 -28.91
N GLU A 274 -23.16 10.55 -29.45
CA GLU A 274 -22.11 11.56 -29.17
C GLU A 274 -22.53 13.03 -29.41
N ASP A 275 -23.65 13.27 -30.11
CA ASP A 275 -24.07 14.60 -30.58
C ASP A 275 -24.83 15.48 -29.55
N ILE A 276 -25.02 15.05 -28.29
CA ILE A 276 -25.82 15.82 -27.29
C ILE A 276 -24.96 16.57 -26.24
N PHE A 277 -23.66 16.28 -26.13
CA PHE A 277 -22.79 16.87 -25.09
C PHE A 277 -21.63 17.77 -25.58
N GLU A 278 -21.61 18.18 -26.85
CA GLU A 278 -20.78 19.32 -27.32
C GLU A 278 -21.29 20.70 -26.84
#